data_AF-A0A6G3BIZ6-F1
#
_entry.id   AF-A0A6G3BIZ6-F1
#
_cell.length_a   1.000
_cell.length_b   1.000
_cell.length_c   1.000
_cell.angle_alpha   90.00
_cell.angle_beta   90.00
_cell.angle_gamma   90.00
#
_symmetry.space_group_name_H-M   'P 1'
#
loop_
_entity.id
_entity.type
_entity.pdbx_description
1 polymer ?
#
loop_
_entity_poly.entity_id
_entity_poly.type
_entity_poly.pdbx_seq_one_letter_code
_entity_poly.pdbx_strand_id
1 'polypeptide(L)'
;MKRLLIHGVAPVLLCLQVAYLGFFGLLFALSGPGTAEIDHTDPSPVAHALFNGLLLAFVLSAAGGAALLGSESVRARVPGGVRAVWLAVLGGTEVVVAVSFATTALREPLGPDSLVAVVAVAACAVIALVCAGEVRGTLRAARPAPPLA
;
A
#
# COMPACT_ATOMS: atom_id res chain seq x y z
N MET A 1 -8.32 -14.71 15.54
CA MET A 1 -7.76 -13.36 15.29
C MET A 1 -6.94 -13.26 14.00
N LYS A 2 -5.88 -14.05 13.78
CA LYS A 2 -5.07 -14.00 12.53
C LYS A 2 -5.88 -14.07 11.23
N ARG A 3 -6.84 -15.00 11.14
CA ARG A 3 -7.67 -15.20 9.93
C ARG A 3 -8.56 -13.99 9.59
N LEU A 4 -9.06 -13.29 10.62
CA LEU A 4 -9.91 -12.10 10.50
C LEU A 4 -9.10 -10.87 10.09
N LEU A 5 -7.87 -10.75 10.62
CA LEU A 5 -6.93 -9.69 10.25
C LEU A 5 -6.44 -9.83 8.79
N ILE A 6 -6.14 -11.07 8.38
CA ILE A 6 -5.57 -11.37 7.06
C ILE A 6 -6.63 -11.33 5.95
N HIS A 7 -7.81 -11.93 6.16
CA HIS A 7 -8.85 -12.04 5.12
C HIS A 7 -9.97 -11.01 5.24
N GLY A 8 -10.05 -10.28 6.35
CA GLY A 8 -11.07 -9.25 6.57
C GLY A 8 -10.48 -7.85 6.55
N VAL A 9 -9.59 -7.55 7.50
CA VAL A 9 -9.14 -6.17 7.74
C VAL A 9 -8.19 -5.66 6.66
N ALA A 10 -7.13 -6.40 6.33
CA ALA A 10 -6.13 -5.92 5.35
C ALA A 10 -6.69 -5.66 3.94
N PRO A 11 -7.54 -6.52 3.36
CA PRO A 11 -8.17 -6.25 2.06
C PRO A 11 -9.03 -4.98 2.09
N VAL A 12 -9.78 -4.76 3.18
CA VAL A 12 -10.62 -3.56 3.34
C VAL A 12 -9.75 -2.30 3.47
N LEU A 13 -8.66 -2.35 4.23
CA LEU A 13 -7.72 -1.23 4.34
C LEU A 13 -7.09 -0.87 2.98
N LEU A 14 -6.70 -1.87 2.19
CA LEU A 14 -6.19 -1.66 0.83
C LEU A 14 -7.25 -1.03 -0.09
N CYS A 15 -8.49 -1.53 -0.05
CA CYS A 15 -9.60 -0.92 -0.79
C CYS A 15 -9.86 0.53 -0.36
N LEU A 16 -9.79 0.81 0.94
CA LEU A 16 -9.97 2.15 1.48
C LEU A 16 -8.84 3.09 1.04
N GLN A 17 -7.58 2.62 1.02
CA GLN A 17 -6.46 3.38 0.47
C GLN A 17 -6.70 3.70 -1.01
N VAL A 18 -7.06 2.72 -1.83
CA VAL A 18 -7.37 2.94 -3.25
C VAL A 18 -8.51 3.95 -3.43
N ALA A 19 -9.57 3.83 -2.64
CA ALA A 19 -10.70 4.77 -2.68
C ALA A 19 -10.29 6.18 -2.25
N TYR A 20 -9.46 6.30 -1.19
CA TYR A 20 -8.94 7.57 -0.70
C TYR A 20 -8.05 8.25 -1.74
N LEU A 21 -7.10 7.52 -2.33
CA LEU A 21 -6.25 8.00 -3.42
C LEU A 21 -7.06 8.41 -4.65
N GLY A 22 -8.05 7.60 -5.03
CA GLY A 22 -8.95 7.93 -6.15
C GLY A 22 -9.78 9.19 -5.88
N PHE A 23 -10.31 9.33 -4.66
CA PHE A 23 -11.08 10.50 -4.25
C PHE A 23 -10.22 11.78 -4.26
N PHE A 24 -9.04 11.77 -3.64
CA PHE A 24 -8.15 12.93 -3.66
C PHE A 24 -7.61 13.22 -5.06
N GLY A 25 -7.26 12.20 -5.84
CA GLY A 25 -6.86 12.37 -7.24
C GLY A 25 -7.96 13.01 -8.08
N LEU A 26 -9.22 12.61 -7.87
CA LEU A 26 -10.38 13.22 -8.52
C LEU A 26 -10.59 14.66 -8.05
N LEU A 27 -10.49 14.94 -6.75
CA LEU A 27 -10.57 16.31 -6.24
C LEU A 27 -9.50 17.20 -6.87
N PHE A 28 -8.23 16.77 -6.90
CA PHE A 28 -7.16 17.53 -7.56
C PHE A 28 -7.42 17.76 -9.04
N ALA A 29 -7.93 16.76 -9.75
CA ALA A 29 -8.27 16.90 -11.18
C ALA A 29 -9.45 17.86 -11.41
N LEU A 30 -10.44 17.89 -10.51
CA LEU A 30 -11.64 18.72 -10.63
C LEU A 30 -11.44 20.14 -10.09
N SER A 31 -10.56 20.34 -9.10
CA SER A 31 -10.31 21.64 -8.48
C SER A 31 -9.59 22.63 -9.39
N GLY A 32 -9.07 22.20 -10.55
CA GLY A 32 -8.21 23.01 -11.41
C GLY A 32 -6.89 23.38 -10.73
N PRO A 33 -5.92 23.97 -11.44
CA PRO A 33 -4.71 24.48 -10.80
C PRO A 33 -5.10 25.57 -9.80
N GLY A 34 -5.02 25.24 -8.51
CA GLY A 34 -5.31 26.16 -7.43
C GLY A 34 -4.36 27.36 -7.51
N THR A 35 -4.93 28.55 -7.52
CA THR A 35 -4.26 29.87 -7.48
C THR A 35 -3.53 30.16 -6.17
N ALA A 36 -3.11 29.12 -5.44
CA ALA A 36 -2.36 29.23 -4.21
C ALA A 36 -0.88 29.02 -4.54
N GLU A 37 -0.17 30.14 -4.66
CA GLU A 37 1.28 30.23 -4.88
C GLU A 37 1.71 29.66 -6.24
N ILE A 38 1.79 30.56 -7.23
CA ILE A 38 2.57 30.33 -8.45
C ILE A 38 4.03 30.22 -7.99
N ASP A 39 4.42 29.05 -7.51
CA ASP A 39 5.83 28.68 -7.44
C ASP A 39 6.31 28.66 -8.89
N HIS A 40 7.22 29.57 -9.24
CA HIS A 40 7.78 29.72 -10.58
C HIS A 40 8.73 28.57 -10.97
N THR A 41 8.71 27.46 -10.23
CA THR A 41 9.29 26.20 -10.66
C THR A 41 8.34 25.59 -11.69
N ASP A 42 8.57 25.89 -12.98
CA ASP A 42 7.79 25.32 -14.09
C ASP A 42 7.51 23.83 -13.82
N PRO A 43 6.24 23.38 -13.84
CA PRO A 43 5.91 22.00 -13.55
C PRO A 43 6.56 21.12 -14.62
N SER A 44 7.65 20.43 -14.24
CA SER A 44 8.35 19.54 -15.15
C SER A 44 7.37 18.46 -15.63
N PRO A 45 7.09 18.36 -16.94
CA PRO A 45 6.17 17.34 -17.46
C PRO A 45 6.67 15.92 -17.14
N VAL A 46 7.98 15.76 -16.98
CA VAL A 46 8.61 14.51 -16.53
C VAL A 46 8.27 14.22 -15.08
N ALA A 47 8.32 15.22 -14.19
CA ALA A 47 7.98 15.04 -12.78
C ALA A 47 6.50 14.65 -12.58
N HIS A 48 5.59 15.29 -13.32
CA HIS A 48 4.17 14.91 -13.31
C HIS A 48 3.92 13.51 -13.86
N ALA A 49 4.55 13.14 -14.98
CA ALA A 49 4.42 11.80 -15.54
C ALA A 49 4.95 10.73 -14.58
N LEU A 50 6.09 10.98 -13.92
CA LEU A 50 6.66 10.09 -12.91
C LEU A 50 5.74 9.94 -11.70
N PHE A 51 5.20 11.04 -11.17
CA PHE A 51 4.28 11.01 -10.04
C PHE A 51 3.01 10.20 -10.37
N ASN A 52 2.39 10.46 -11.52
CA ASN A 52 1.20 9.71 -11.96
C ASN A 52 1.51 8.23 -12.21
N GLY A 53 2.67 7.92 -12.78
CA GLY A 53 3.12 6.55 -12.98
C GLY A 53 3.32 5.79 -11.67
N LEU A 54 3.96 6.42 -10.69
CA LEU A 54 4.14 5.88 -9.33
C LEU A 54 2.79 5.66 -8.62
N LEU A 55 1.88 6.63 -8.73
CA LEU A 55 0.54 6.54 -8.18
C LEU A 55 -0.24 5.36 -8.78
N LEU A 56 -0.21 5.21 -10.10
CA LEU A 56 -0.86 4.10 -10.80
C LEU A 56 -0.27 2.75 -10.39
N ALA A 57 1.06 2.66 -10.30
CA ALA A 57 1.75 1.45 -9.85
C ALA A 57 1.34 1.07 -8.42
N PHE A 58 1.24 2.06 -7.52
CA PHE A 58 0.75 1.84 -6.15
C PHE A 58 -0.68 1.32 -6.14
N VAL A 59 -1.60 1.98 -6.85
CA VAL A 59 -3.02 1.60 -6.90
C VAL A 59 -3.20 0.19 -7.45
N LEU A 60 -2.49 -0.17 -8.53
CA LEU A 60 -2.54 -1.52 -9.11
C LEU A 60 -1.99 -2.57 -8.14
N SER A 61 -0.88 -2.26 -7.46
CA SER A 61 -0.29 -3.13 -6.45
C SER A 61 -1.26 -3.36 -5.28
N ALA A 62 -1.88 -2.30 -4.76
CA ALA A 62 -2.82 -2.34 -3.66
C ALA A 62 -4.11 -3.08 -4.02
N ALA A 63 -4.70 -2.81 -5.19
CA ALA A 63 -5.88 -3.51 -5.68
C ALA A 63 -5.60 -5.01 -5.91
N GLY A 64 -4.44 -5.34 -6.49
CA GLY A 64 -3.98 -6.71 -6.65
C GLY A 64 -3.78 -7.40 -5.30
N GLY A 65 -3.20 -6.70 -4.32
CA GLY A 65 -3.04 -7.19 -2.95
C GLY A 65 -4.37 -7.47 -2.26
N ALA A 66 -5.33 -6.55 -2.40
CA ALA A 66 -6.68 -6.71 -1.85
C ALA A 66 -7.38 -7.94 -2.45
N ALA A 67 -7.26 -8.13 -3.77
CA ALA A 67 -7.80 -9.31 -4.44
C ALA A 67 -7.12 -10.61 -3.98
N LEU A 68 -5.79 -10.62 -3.85
CA LEU A 68 -5.02 -11.79 -3.41
C LEU A 68 -5.31 -12.20 -1.96
N LEU A 69 -5.52 -11.22 -1.07
CA LEU A 69 -5.78 -11.44 0.35
C LEU A 69 -7.27 -11.72 0.62
N GLY A 70 -8.17 -11.04 -0.09
CA GLY A 70 -9.62 -11.09 0.14
C GLY A 70 -10.37 -12.15 -0.66
N SER A 71 -9.81 -12.66 -1.76
CA SER A 71 -10.49 -13.63 -2.63
C SER A 71 -9.77 -14.97 -2.72
N GLU A 72 -10.43 -16.02 -2.23
CA GLU A 72 -9.91 -17.39 -2.35
C GLU A 72 -9.83 -17.86 -3.81
N SER A 73 -10.73 -17.40 -4.68
CA SER A 73 -10.74 -17.78 -6.10
C SER A 73 -9.55 -17.20 -6.87
N VAL A 74 -9.18 -15.94 -6.58
CA VAL A 74 -7.97 -15.32 -7.13
C VAL A 74 -6.74 -16.00 -6.55
N ARG A 75 -6.73 -16.26 -5.24
CA ARG A 75 -5.62 -16.92 -4.56
C ARG A 75 -5.33 -18.31 -5.10
N ALA A 76 -6.34 -19.06 -5.53
CA ALA A 76 -6.18 -20.38 -6.12
C ALA A 76 -5.62 -20.35 -7.55
N ARG A 77 -5.81 -19.24 -8.28
CA ARG A 77 -5.35 -19.08 -9.68
C ARG A 77 -3.93 -18.55 -9.80
N VAL A 78 -3.39 -17.92 -8.74
CA VAL A 78 -2.07 -17.29 -8.78
C VAL A 78 -1.03 -18.23 -8.16
N PRO A 79 0.08 -18.53 -8.87
CA PRO A 79 1.16 -19.35 -8.33
C PRO A 79 1.70 -18.79 -7.01
N GLY A 80 1.99 -19.68 -6.05
CA GLY A 80 2.43 -19.28 -4.70
C GLY A 80 3.66 -18.37 -4.69
N GLY A 81 4.64 -18.62 -5.58
CA GLY A 81 5.82 -17.77 -5.73
C GLY A 81 5.50 -16.36 -6.21
N VAL A 82 4.65 -16.24 -7.24
CA VAL A 82 4.19 -14.93 -7.77
C VAL A 82 3.44 -14.16 -6.69
N ARG A 83 2.54 -14.84 -5.95
CA ARG A 83 1.83 -14.25 -4.83
C ARG A 83 2.78 -13.75 -3.74
N ALA A 84 3.79 -14.53 -3.38
CA ALA A 84 4.76 -14.14 -2.35
C ALA A 84 5.57 -12.91 -2.79
N VAL A 85 6.03 -12.86 -4.05
CA VAL A 85 6.73 -11.68 -4.59
C VAL A 85 5.83 -10.46 -4.58
N TRP A 86 4.57 -10.60 -5.04
CA TRP A 86 3.61 -9.50 -5.05
C TRP A 86 3.37 -8.94 -3.64
N LEU A 87 3.10 -9.80 -2.67
CA LEU A 87 2.88 -9.38 -1.28
C LEU A 87 4.15 -8.83 -0.63
N ALA A 88 5.34 -9.33 -1.00
CA ALA A 88 6.60 -8.78 -0.51
C ALA A 88 6.83 -7.35 -1.01
N VAL A 89 6.59 -7.11 -2.31
CA VAL A 89 6.66 -5.77 -2.91
C VAL A 89 5.64 -4.84 -2.25
N LEU A 90 4.38 -5.25 -2.17
CA LEU A 90 3.32 -4.45 -1.54
C LEU A 90 3.66 -4.12 -0.08
N GLY A 91 4.04 -5.12 0.72
CA GLY A 91 4.42 -4.90 2.12
C GLY A 91 5.62 -3.98 2.28
N GLY A 92 6.61 -4.06 1.39
CA GLY A 92 7.73 -3.13 1.35
C GLY A 92 7.29 -1.69 1.05
N THR A 93 6.41 -1.52 0.06
CA THR A 93 5.85 -0.22 -0.29
C THR A 93 5.06 0.40 0.88
N GLU A 94 4.22 -0.37 1.57
CA GLU A 94 3.50 0.10 2.76
C GLU A 94 4.45 0.55 3.88
N VAL A 95 5.59 -0.12 4.07
CA VAL A 95 6.61 0.32 5.04
C VAL A 95 7.20 1.67 4.64
N VAL A 96 7.52 1.86 3.35
CA VAL A 96 8.04 3.15 2.85
C VAL A 96 7.01 4.27 3.04
N VAL A 97 5.74 3.99 2.77
CA VAL A 97 4.63 4.94 2.96
C VAL A 97 4.46 5.27 4.45
N ALA A 98 4.46 4.27 5.33
CA ALA A 98 4.37 4.47 6.78
C ALA A 98 5.53 5.33 7.31
N VAL A 99 6.76 5.05 6.88
CA VAL A 99 7.93 5.85 7.28
C VAL A 99 7.79 7.28 6.79
N SER A 100 7.33 7.49 5.56
CA SER A 100 7.12 8.82 4.99
C SER A 100 6.12 9.63 5.83
N PHE A 101 4.93 9.07 6.12
CA PHE A 101 3.93 9.72 6.98
C PHE A 101 4.46 9.98 8.39
N ALA A 102 5.18 9.04 8.99
CA ALA A 102 5.77 9.23 10.30
C ALA A 102 6.80 10.36 10.30
N THR A 103 7.66 10.43 9.27
CA THR A 103 8.66 11.51 9.16
C THR A 103 8.02 12.87 8.95
N THR A 104 6.95 12.96 8.16
CA THR A 104 6.21 14.22 7.96
C THR A 104 5.53 14.66 9.25
N ALA A 105 4.82 13.75 9.94
CA ALA A 105 4.14 14.05 11.19
C ALA A 105 5.08 14.48 12.32
N LEU A 106 6.34 14.03 12.31
CA LEU A 106 7.36 14.44 13.28
C LEU A 106 7.95 15.82 12.97
N ARG A 107 7.85 16.31 11.74
CA ARG A 107 8.42 17.60 11.30
C ARG A 107 7.39 18.72 11.35
N GLU A 108 6.12 18.41 11.17
CA GLU A 108 5.03 19.38 11.14
C GLU A 108 4.45 19.64 12.54
N PRO A 109 3.95 20.87 12.82
CA PRO A 109 3.25 21.16 14.06
C PRO A 109 2.00 20.30 14.21
N LEU A 110 1.68 19.92 15.46
CA LEU A 110 0.50 19.09 15.75
C LEU A 110 -0.79 19.77 15.25
N GLY A 111 -1.47 19.11 14.32
CA GLY A 111 -2.71 19.55 13.71
C GLY A 111 -3.61 18.38 13.29
N PRO A 112 -4.72 18.66 12.58
CA PRO A 112 -5.62 17.62 12.07
C PRO A 112 -4.91 16.58 11.19
N ASP A 113 -3.90 17.03 10.43
CA ASP A 113 -3.11 16.19 9.54
C ASP A 113 -2.24 15.17 10.30
N SER A 114 -1.87 15.47 11.55
CA SER A 114 -1.15 14.54 12.41
C SER A 114 -1.99 13.30 12.74
N LEU A 115 -3.31 13.45 12.92
CA LEU A 115 -4.20 12.31 13.15
C LEU A 115 -4.34 11.45 11.90
N VAL A 116 -4.46 12.09 10.73
CA VAL A 116 -4.48 11.39 9.43
C VAL A 116 -3.20 10.59 9.24
N ALA A 117 -2.05 11.18 9.55
CA ALA A 117 -0.75 10.51 9.47
C ALA A 117 -0.67 9.32 10.42
N VAL A 118 -1.12 9.43 11.68
CA VAL A 118 -1.14 8.30 12.64
C VAL A 118 -2.01 7.15 12.13
N VAL A 119 -3.21 7.46 11.63
CA VAL A 119 -4.11 6.44 11.06
C VAL A 119 -3.50 5.79 9.83
N ALA A 120 -2.88 6.58 8.94
CA ALA A 120 -2.20 6.07 7.76
C ALA A 120 -1.05 5.13 8.14
N VAL A 121 -0.20 5.54 9.09
CA VAL A 121 0.90 4.71 9.61
C VAL A 121 0.38 3.39 10.17
N ALA A 122 -0.68 3.44 10.99
CA ALA A 122 -1.28 2.25 11.58
C ALA A 122 -1.83 1.29 10.50
N ALA A 123 -2.55 1.82 9.51
CA ALA A 123 -3.09 1.04 8.41
C ALA A 123 -1.97 0.37 7.59
N CYS A 124 -0.95 1.14 7.20
CA CYS A 124 0.20 0.64 6.45
C CYS A 124 0.96 -0.45 7.23
N ALA A 125 1.17 -0.25 8.54
CA ALA A 125 1.82 -1.24 9.39
C ALA A 125 1.03 -2.56 9.46
N VAL A 126 -0.30 -2.49 9.58
CA VAL A 126 -1.17 -3.69 9.57
C VAL A 126 -1.05 -4.44 8.24
N ILE A 127 -1.12 -3.72 7.11
CA ILE A 127 -1.00 -4.33 5.78
C ILE A 127 0.38 -4.98 5.61
N ALA A 128 1.46 -4.27 5.99
CA ALA A 128 2.83 -4.78 5.90
C ALA A 128 3.03 -6.05 6.74
N LEU A 129 2.50 -6.09 7.97
CA LEU A 129 2.56 -7.28 8.83
C LEU A 129 1.79 -8.47 8.25
N VAL A 130 0.62 -8.23 7.66
CA VAL A 130 -0.16 -9.28 6.99
C VAL A 130 0.59 -9.82 5.78
N CYS A 131 1.14 -8.93 4.93
CA CYS A 131 1.95 -9.31 3.78
C CYS A 131 3.17 -10.14 4.20
N ALA A 132 3.91 -9.70 5.22
CA ALA A 132 5.05 -10.43 5.76
C ALA A 132 4.66 -11.81 6.31
N GLY A 133 3.50 -11.92 6.95
CA GLY A 133 2.94 -13.18 7.44
C GLY A 133 2.69 -14.20 6.33
N GLU A 134 2.04 -13.77 5.24
CA GLU A 134 1.73 -14.62 4.07
C GLU A 134 2.99 -15.03 3.30
N VAL A 135 3.94 -14.11 3.12
CA VAL A 135 5.25 -14.41 2.51
C VAL A 135 5.99 -15.45 3.34
N ARG A 136 6.07 -15.25 4.66
CA ARG A 136 6.73 -16.20 5.57
C ARG A 136 6.04 -17.56 5.56
N GLY A 137 4.71 -17.61 5.49
CA GLY A 137 3.94 -18.84 5.36
C GLY A 137 4.29 -19.60 4.09
N THR A 138 4.38 -18.88 2.97
CA THR A 138 4.71 -19.46 1.66
C THR A 138 6.15 -19.99 1.62
N LEU A 139 7.12 -19.24 2.17
CA LEU A 139 8.51 -19.67 2.26
C LEU A 139 8.69 -20.90 3.16
N ARG A 140 7.92 -21.01 4.26
CA ARG A 140 7.95 -22.19 5.12
C ARG A 140 7.39 -23.43 4.41
N ALA A 141 6.32 -23.27 3.64
CA ALA A 141 5.73 -24.37 2.88
C ALA A 141 6.65 -24.85 1.74
N ALA A 142 7.52 -23.97 1.23
CA ALA A 142 8.51 -24.30 0.21
C ALA A 142 9.80 -24.93 0.75
N ARG A 143 9.95 -25.06 2.08
CA ARG A 143 11.18 -25.58 2.68
C ARG A 143 11.23 -27.11 2.52
N PRO A 144 12.26 -27.69 1.88
CA PRO A 144 12.39 -29.13 1.75
C PRO A 144 12.51 -29.79 3.13
N ALA A 145 11.88 -30.96 3.29
CA ALA A 145 12.01 -31.74 4.51
C ALA A 145 13.50 -32.13 4.74
N PRO A 146 14.00 -32.10 5.98
CA PRO A 146 15.36 -32.54 6.25
C PRO A 146 15.52 -34.02 5.81
N PRO A 147 16.67 -34.41 5.26
CA PRO A 147 16.91 -35.80 4.91
C PRO A 147 16.75 -36.64 6.18
N LEU A 148 15.94 -37.71 6.08
CA LEU A 148 15.84 -38.72 7.13
C LEU A 148 17.25 -39.33 7.28
N ALA A 149 17.85 -39.13 8.44
CA ALA A 149 19.12 -39.73 8.83
C ALA A 149 18.94 -41.21 9.17
#